data_AF-A0A529YGF3-F1
#
_entry.id   AF-A0A529YGF3-F1
#
_cell.length_a   1.000
_cell.length_b   1.000
_cell.length_c   1.000
_cell.angle_alpha   90.00
_cell.angle_beta   90.00
_cell.angle_gamma   90.00
#
_symmetry.space_group_name_H-M   'P 1'
#
loop_
_entity.id
_entity.type
_entity.pdbx_description
1 polymer ?
#
loop_
_entity_poly.entity_id
_entity_poly.type
_entity_poly.pdbx_seq_one_letter_code
_entity_poly.pdbx_strand_id
1 'polypeptide(L)'
;AIIATGPLTAPSLAQSIADATGADALAFFDAIAPIVHFDTINMDTAWFQSRYDKVGPGGNGKDYINCPMDKDQYFAFVQALLEGQKTEFKEWEGTPYFDGCLPIEVMAERGVETLRYGPMKPMGLTNAHNPSVKAYAVVQLRQDNALGTLYNMVGFQTKLKHAEQVRIFRTIPGLENAEFARLGGLHRNTYINSPTLLDPSLQLLNHITGGHIVSEDEPGKRSFQPMNVNFGLFPPVEAPKTDGKRLRGKDKTVAKRHAITARALADCREWLGQAPRTEAAA
;
A
#
# COMPACT_ATOMS: atom_id res chain seq x y z
N ALA A 1 10.48 -0.53 -29.73
CA ALA A 1 10.89 -1.55 -28.74
C ALA A 1 10.01 -1.41 -27.50
N ILE A 2 9.76 -2.48 -26.73
CA ILE A 2 9.06 -2.41 -25.44
C ILE A 2 10.11 -2.49 -24.32
N ILE A 3 10.11 -1.52 -23.40
CA ILE A 3 11.02 -1.47 -22.25
C ILE A 3 10.25 -1.85 -20.99
N ALA A 4 10.63 -2.97 -20.35
CA ALA A 4 9.93 -3.53 -19.19
C ALA A 4 10.92 -4.09 -18.14
N THR A 5 11.99 -3.35 -17.85
CA THR A 5 13.11 -3.79 -16.99
C THR A 5 12.85 -3.66 -15.48
N GLY A 6 11.69 -3.13 -15.08
CA GLY A 6 11.27 -3.04 -13.70
C GLY A 6 12.08 -2.06 -12.84
N PRO A 7 11.94 -2.12 -11.50
CA PRO A 7 12.49 -1.12 -10.58
C PRO A 7 14.03 -1.09 -10.53
N LEU A 8 14.68 -2.19 -10.92
CA LEU A 8 16.14 -2.37 -10.94
C LEU A 8 16.71 -2.25 -12.36
N THR A 9 16.21 -1.27 -13.11
CA THR A 9 16.70 -0.98 -14.47
C THR A 9 18.20 -0.68 -14.45
N ALA A 10 18.96 -1.31 -15.37
CA ALA A 10 20.42 -1.15 -15.43
C ALA A 10 20.80 0.34 -15.60
N PRO A 11 21.87 0.83 -14.93
CA PRO A 11 22.24 2.25 -14.96
C PRO A 11 22.42 2.83 -16.37
N SER A 12 23.00 2.07 -17.29
CA SER A 12 23.18 2.49 -18.69
C SER A 12 21.86 2.70 -19.41
N LEU A 13 20.90 1.80 -19.23
CA LEU A 13 19.56 1.92 -19.81
C LEU A 13 18.78 3.06 -19.16
N ALA A 14 18.87 3.23 -17.85
CA ALA A 14 18.26 4.36 -17.15
C ALA A 14 18.79 5.70 -17.69
N GLN A 15 20.11 5.80 -17.93
CA GLN A 15 20.70 7.00 -18.54
C GLN A 15 20.19 7.22 -19.96
N SER A 16 20.15 6.19 -20.81
CA SER A 16 19.60 6.34 -22.17
C SER A 16 18.14 6.79 -22.18
N ILE A 17 17.33 6.33 -21.22
CA ILE A 17 15.95 6.78 -21.07
C ILE A 17 15.92 8.25 -20.62
N ALA A 18 16.76 8.65 -19.65
CA ALA A 18 16.86 10.03 -19.20
C ALA A 18 17.22 10.97 -20.36
N ASP A 19 18.25 10.61 -21.14
CA ASP A 19 18.71 11.39 -22.30
C ASP A 19 17.62 11.51 -23.37
N ALA A 20 16.88 10.42 -23.65
CA ALA A 20 15.81 10.43 -24.65
C ALA A 20 14.55 11.20 -24.21
N THR A 21 14.35 11.35 -22.91
CA THR A 21 13.16 11.99 -22.32
C THR A 21 13.40 13.43 -21.87
N GLY A 22 14.66 13.84 -21.73
CA GLY A 22 15.03 15.14 -21.16
C GLY A 22 14.68 15.26 -19.67
N ALA A 23 14.48 14.12 -18.97
CA ALA A 23 14.09 14.11 -17.57
C ALA A 23 15.31 14.08 -16.65
N ASP A 24 15.38 15.03 -15.71
CA ASP A 24 16.49 15.16 -14.75
C ASP A 24 16.64 13.97 -13.79
N ALA A 25 15.56 13.21 -13.54
CA ALA A 25 15.59 12.03 -12.67
C ALA A 25 14.48 11.00 -13.00
N LEU A 26 14.82 9.72 -12.87
CA LEU A 26 13.94 8.56 -13.07
C LEU A 26 13.71 7.76 -11.78
N ALA A 27 13.52 8.39 -10.61
CA ALA A 27 13.48 7.65 -9.34
C ALA A 27 12.61 8.24 -8.21
N PHE A 28 11.99 7.33 -7.47
CA PHE A 28 11.07 7.45 -6.31
C PHE A 28 11.61 6.44 -5.30
N PHE A 29 11.32 6.71 -4.05
CA PHE A 29 11.64 5.80 -2.96
C PHE A 29 10.38 5.10 -2.49
N ASP A 30 10.49 3.79 -2.35
CA ASP A 30 9.50 2.95 -1.69
C ASP A 30 10.00 2.60 -0.29
N ALA A 31 9.17 2.81 0.72
CA ALA A 31 9.52 2.44 2.08
C ALA A 31 9.22 0.95 2.31
N ILE A 32 10.10 0.25 3.00
CA ILE A 32 9.89 -1.16 3.40
C ILE A 32 9.57 -1.26 4.88
N ALA A 33 8.70 -2.21 5.20
CA ALA A 33 8.36 -2.55 6.58
C ALA A 33 9.35 -3.57 7.17
N PRO A 34 9.57 -3.54 8.51
CA PRO A 34 10.32 -4.55 9.21
C PRO A 34 9.71 -5.95 9.13
N ILE A 35 10.55 -6.96 9.32
CA ILE A 35 10.20 -8.38 9.39
C ILE A 35 10.70 -8.92 10.73
N VAL A 36 9.83 -9.63 11.43
CA VAL A 36 10.04 -10.18 12.78
C VAL A 36 10.14 -11.70 12.72
N HIS A 37 11.00 -12.27 13.55
CA HIS A 37 11.10 -13.72 13.78
C HIS A 37 9.91 -14.24 14.60
N PHE A 38 9.22 -15.26 14.10
CA PHE A 38 7.97 -15.76 14.72
C PHE A 38 8.14 -16.22 16.16
N ASP A 39 9.22 -16.94 16.46
CA ASP A 39 9.56 -17.50 17.77
C ASP A 39 9.86 -16.44 18.83
N THR A 40 10.04 -15.18 18.42
CA THR A 40 10.25 -14.04 19.33
C THR A 40 8.98 -13.23 19.60
N ILE A 41 7.86 -13.60 18.98
CA ILE A 41 6.56 -12.97 19.21
C ILE A 41 5.88 -13.62 20.41
N ASN A 42 5.48 -12.81 21.38
CA ASN A 42 4.73 -13.28 22.54
C ASN A 42 3.26 -13.55 22.18
N MET A 43 2.97 -14.83 21.90
CA MET A 43 1.64 -15.31 21.54
C MET A 43 0.67 -15.46 22.72
N ASP A 44 1.11 -15.24 23.97
CA ASP A 44 0.19 -15.09 25.11
C ASP A 44 -0.50 -13.72 25.11
N THR A 45 0.08 -12.75 24.38
CA THR A 45 -0.50 -11.42 24.17
C THR A 45 -1.07 -11.26 22.76
N ALA A 46 -0.34 -11.72 21.75
CA ALA A 46 -0.75 -11.66 20.35
C ALA A 46 -1.64 -12.84 19.95
N TRP A 47 -2.41 -12.73 18.86
CA TRP A 47 -3.24 -13.83 18.37
C TRP A 47 -3.41 -13.87 16.86
N PHE A 48 -3.67 -15.06 16.33
CA PHE A 48 -3.99 -15.25 14.92
C PHE A 48 -5.45 -14.93 14.59
N GLN A 49 -5.68 -14.01 13.66
CA GLN A 49 -7.01 -13.69 13.14
C GLN A 49 -6.95 -12.78 11.89
N SER A 50 -7.74 -13.12 10.88
CA SER A 50 -8.09 -12.22 9.76
C SER A 50 -9.33 -11.40 10.13
N ARG A 51 -9.41 -10.15 9.65
CA ARG A 51 -10.54 -9.26 9.99
C ARG A 51 -11.88 -9.86 9.54
N TYR A 52 -12.85 -9.83 10.45
CA TYR A 52 -14.19 -10.42 10.31
C TYR A 52 -14.16 -11.91 10.00
N ASP A 53 -13.09 -12.60 10.42
CA ASP A 53 -12.88 -14.03 10.22
C ASP A 53 -13.02 -14.44 8.75
N LYS A 54 -12.65 -13.51 7.84
CA LYS A 54 -12.74 -13.74 6.40
C LYS A 54 -11.80 -14.84 5.97
N VAL A 55 -12.38 -15.90 5.44
CA VAL A 55 -11.69 -16.97 4.72
C VAL A 55 -11.45 -16.49 3.28
N GLY A 56 -10.20 -16.49 2.84
CA GLY A 56 -9.82 -16.12 1.47
C GLY A 56 -9.54 -17.36 0.61
N PRO A 57 -9.32 -17.21 -0.71
CA PRO A 57 -9.03 -18.34 -1.62
C PRO A 57 -7.80 -19.19 -1.23
N GLY A 58 -6.96 -18.70 -0.32
CA GLY A 58 -5.83 -19.43 0.26
C GLY A 58 -5.64 -19.20 1.77
N GLY A 59 -6.65 -18.68 2.48
CA GLY A 59 -6.53 -18.29 3.89
C GLY A 59 -7.66 -18.86 4.73
N ASN A 60 -7.34 -19.43 5.89
CA ASN A 60 -8.30 -20.09 6.80
C ASN A 60 -8.88 -19.13 7.87
N GLY A 61 -8.76 -17.82 7.64
CA GLY A 61 -9.15 -16.79 8.62
C GLY A 61 -8.11 -16.53 9.71
N LYS A 62 -6.89 -17.08 9.59
CA LYS A 62 -5.76 -16.88 10.52
C LYS A 62 -4.51 -16.34 9.81
N ASP A 63 -4.70 -15.48 8.81
CA ASP A 63 -3.60 -15.04 7.94
C ASP A 63 -2.70 -13.98 8.59
N TYR A 64 -3.12 -13.44 9.74
CA TYR A 64 -2.41 -12.37 10.45
C TYR A 64 -2.26 -12.68 11.93
N ILE A 65 -1.10 -12.34 12.48
CA ILE A 65 -0.89 -12.17 13.92
C ILE A 65 -1.29 -10.74 14.28
N ASN A 66 -2.00 -10.56 15.38
CA ASN A 66 -2.52 -9.28 15.83
C ASN A 66 -1.93 -8.95 17.20
N CYS A 67 -1.25 -7.80 17.28
CA CYS A 67 -0.65 -7.27 18.50
C CYS A 67 -1.53 -6.10 18.99
N PRO A 68 -2.24 -6.25 20.12
CA PRO A 68 -3.20 -5.24 20.58
C PRO A 68 -2.50 -4.08 21.28
N MET A 69 -3.07 -2.89 21.19
CA MET A 69 -2.69 -1.74 22.03
C MET A 69 -3.93 -1.14 22.68
N ASP A 70 -3.79 -0.75 23.93
CA ASP A 70 -4.72 0.18 24.57
C ASP A 70 -4.49 1.62 24.09
N LYS A 71 -5.28 2.55 24.65
CA LYS A 71 -5.26 3.95 24.25
C LYS A 71 -3.97 4.67 24.63
N ASP A 72 -3.43 4.39 25.81
CA ASP A 72 -2.26 5.08 26.33
C ASP A 72 -0.99 4.57 25.65
N GLN A 73 -0.91 3.25 25.46
CA GLN A 73 0.12 2.59 24.65
C GLN A 73 0.15 3.15 23.22
N TYR A 74 -1.02 3.31 22.59
CA TYR A 74 -1.11 3.87 21.24
C TYR A 74 -0.56 5.31 21.17
N PHE A 75 -0.95 6.19 22.10
CA PHE A 75 -0.47 7.56 22.09
C PHE A 75 1.01 7.66 22.40
N ALA A 76 1.52 6.87 23.34
CA ALA A 76 2.96 6.78 23.60
C ALA A 76 3.72 6.30 22.36
N PHE A 77 3.18 5.32 21.63
CA PHE A 77 3.77 4.83 20.39
C PHE A 77 3.79 5.89 19.28
N VAL A 78 2.67 6.59 19.06
CA VAL A 78 2.60 7.70 18.10
C VAL A 78 3.60 8.79 18.46
N GLN A 79 3.70 9.16 19.74
CA GLN A 79 4.67 10.16 20.20
C GLN A 79 6.11 9.70 19.91
N ALA A 80 6.42 8.43 20.23
CA ALA A 80 7.74 7.87 19.98
C ALA A 80 8.10 7.83 18.48
N LEU A 81 7.13 7.60 17.59
CA LEU A 81 7.33 7.70 16.13
C LEU A 81 7.66 9.12 15.68
N LEU A 82 6.97 10.13 16.24
CA LEU A 82 7.17 11.53 15.88
C LEU A 82 8.54 12.04 16.33
N GLU A 83 8.96 11.64 17.53
CA GLU A 83 10.25 12.00 18.13
C GLU A 83 11.42 11.17 17.59
N GLY A 84 11.14 10.02 17.00
CA GLY A 84 12.14 9.08 16.56
C GLY A 84 13.10 9.67 15.52
N GLN A 85 14.39 9.40 15.70
CA GLN A 85 15.40 9.84 14.73
C GLN A 85 15.20 9.16 13.37
N LYS A 86 15.11 9.99 12.33
CA LYS A 86 14.91 9.56 10.95
C LYS A 86 16.26 9.57 10.22
N THR A 87 16.39 8.75 9.19
CA THR A 87 17.52 8.87 8.26
C THR A 87 17.38 10.18 7.48
N GLU A 88 18.47 10.95 7.36
CA GLU A 88 18.49 12.20 6.61
C GLU A 88 18.43 11.93 5.11
N PHE A 89 17.70 12.78 4.39
CA PHE A 89 17.71 12.78 2.94
C PHE A 89 19.04 13.28 2.42
N LYS A 90 19.54 12.71 1.33
CA LYS A 90 20.53 13.43 0.52
C LYS A 90 19.80 14.49 -0.31
N GLU A 91 20.42 15.65 -0.54
CA GLU A 91 19.80 16.83 -1.21
C GLU A 91 19.16 16.55 -2.59
N TRP A 92 19.49 15.44 -3.24
CA TRP A 92 18.89 15.00 -4.51
C TRP A 92 17.58 14.19 -4.35
N GLU A 93 17.10 13.97 -3.12
CA GLU A 93 15.89 13.19 -2.79
C GLU A 93 14.65 14.07 -2.54
N GLY A 94 14.59 15.29 -3.11
CA GLY A 94 13.42 16.20 -3.10
C GLY A 94 12.15 15.65 -3.78
N THR A 95 12.12 14.34 -4.00
CA THR A 95 11.06 13.59 -4.60
C THR A 95 10.03 13.17 -3.53
N PRO A 96 8.74 13.50 -3.70
CA PRO A 96 7.72 13.14 -2.72
C PRO A 96 7.52 11.63 -2.62
N TYR A 97 7.22 11.18 -1.41
CA TYR A 97 6.90 9.78 -1.13
C TYR A 97 5.74 9.28 -1.98
N PHE A 98 5.76 7.98 -2.27
CA PHE A 98 4.58 7.32 -2.79
C PHE A 98 3.45 7.32 -1.75
N ASP A 99 2.35 8.02 -2.03
CA ASP A 99 1.21 8.15 -1.10
C ASP A 99 0.59 6.79 -0.72
N GLY A 100 0.75 5.76 -1.57
CA GLY A 100 0.34 4.40 -1.28
C GLY A 100 1.28 3.61 -0.35
N CYS A 101 2.48 4.14 -0.08
CA CYS A 101 3.52 3.51 0.74
C CYS A 101 4.25 4.54 1.63
N LEU A 102 3.46 5.37 2.32
CA LEU A 102 4.00 6.38 3.22
C LEU A 102 4.69 5.75 4.43
N PRO A 103 5.84 6.30 4.88
CA PRO A 103 6.41 5.92 6.16
C PRO A 103 5.43 6.13 7.32
N ILE A 104 5.40 5.22 8.28
CA ILE A 104 4.46 5.23 9.40
C ILE A 104 4.58 6.49 10.26
N GLU A 105 5.78 7.02 10.43
CA GLU A 105 6.04 8.29 11.10
C GLU A 105 5.47 9.49 10.32
N VAL A 106 5.47 9.44 8.99
CA VAL A 106 4.85 10.49 8.14
C VAL A 106 3.33 10.40 8.22
N MET A 107 2.77 9.20 8.31
CA MET A 107 1.34 9.01 8.57
C MET A 107 0.96 9.56 9.96
N ALA A 108 1.79 9.37 10.98
CA ALA A 108 1.59 9.91 12.31
C ALA A 108 1.60 11.45 12.33
N GLU A 109 2.49 12.09 11.56
CA GLU A 109 2.57 13.55 11.41
C GLU A 109 1.27 14.16 10.85
N ARG A 110 0.54 13.41 10.00
CA ARG A 110 -0.74 13.85 9.42
C ARG A 110 -1.89 13.87 10.44
N GLY A 111 -1.70 13.30 11.62
CA GLY A 111 -2.65 13.38 12.73
C GLY A 111 -2.59 12.17 13.65
N VAL A 112 -2.85 12.41 14.95
CA VAL A 112 -2.71 11.40 16.00
C VAL A 112 -3.60 10.17 15.80
N GLU A 113 -4.76 10.28 15.14
CA GLU A 113 -5.66 9.15 14.86
C GLU A 113 -5.43 8.51 13.48
N THR A 114 -4.53 9.04 12.66
CA THR A 114 -4.33 8.59 11.27
C THR A 114 -4.02 7.10 11.20
N LEU A 115 -3.14 6.60 12.09
CA LEU A 115 -2.76 5.19 12.11
C LEU A 115 -3.94 4.28 12.44
N ARG A 116 -4.85 4.68 13.34
CA ARG A 116 -6.07 3.91 13.69
C ARG A 116 -7.10 3.83 12.58
N TYR A 117 -7.12 4.80 11.68
CA TYR A 117 -7.95 4.73 10.48
C TYR A 117 -7.27 4.01 9.32
N GLY A 118 -5.94 3.87 9.37
CA GLY A 118 -5.12 3.15 8.40
C GLY A 118 -4.56 1.81 8.94
N PRO A 119 -3.23 1.67 9.06
CA PRO A 119 -2.58 0.37 9.30
C PRO A 119 -2.87 -0.23 10.67
N MET A 120 -3.17 0.59 11.68
CA MET A 120 -3.40 0.15 13.06
C MET A 120 -4.88 0.00 13.44
N LYS A 121 -5.77 -0.08 12.44
CA LYS A 121 -7.21 -0.18 12.65
C LYS A 121 -7.57 -1.42 13.47
N PRO A 122 -8.44 -1.36 14.49
CA PRO A 122 -8.83 -2.55 15.27
C PRO A 122 -10.07 -3.28 14.72
N MET A 123 -10.73 -2.74 13.69
CA MET A 123 -12.06 -3.21 13.26
C MET A 123 -12.06 -4.63 12.70
N GLY A 124 -13.07 -5.41 13.11
CA GLY A 124 -13.26 -6.79 12.68
C GLY A 124 -12.37 -7.78 13.43
N LEU A 125 -11.80 -7.40 14.57
CA LEU A 125 -10.94 -8.26 15.37
C LEU A 125 -11.52 -8.48 16.77
N THR A 126 -11.24 -9.65 17.33
CA THR A 126 -11.63 -10.07 18.67
C THR A 126 -10.43 -10.79 19.28
N ASN A 127 -9.82 -10.19 20.29
CA ASN A 127 -8.68 -10.80 20.99
C ASN A 127 -9.15 -12.05 21.74
N ALA A 128 -8.62 -13.22 21.38
CA ALA A 128 -8.99 -14.49 22.02
C ALA A 128 -8.60 -14.55 23.50
N HIS A 129 -7.54 -13.83 23.90
CA HIS A 129 -7.05 -13.77 25.28
C HIS A 129 -7.85 -12.81 26.16
N ASN A 130 -8.53 -11.84 25.55
CA ASN A 130 -9.38 -10.88 26.25
C ASN A 130 -10.57 -10.43 25.38
N PRO A 131 -11.57 -11.30 25.17
CA PRO A 131 -12.63 -11.07 24.18
C PRO A 131 -13.60 -9.95 24.54
N SER A 132 -13.67 -9.58 25.83
CA SER A 132 -14.54 -8.50 26.33
C SER A 132 -13.94 -7.11 26.14
N VAL A 133 -12.62 -6.99 25.96
CA VAL A 133 -11.94 -5.71 25.78
C VAL A 133 -11.64 -5.47 24.31
N LYS A 134 -12.14 -4.34 23.78
CA LYS A 134 -11.79 -3.90 22.43
C LYS A 134 -10.47 -3.16 22.45
N ALA A 135 -9.49 -3.68 21.71
CA ALA A 135 -8.22 -3.00 21.48
C ALA A 135 -8.46 -1.61 20.87
N TYR A 136 -7.73 -0.60 21.35
CA TYR A 136 -7.80 0.74 20.80
C TYR A 136 -7.17 0.77 19.41
N ALA A 137 -6.02 0.12 19.25
CA ALA A 137 -5.30 -0.06 18.00
C ALA A 137 -4.72 -1.48 17.90
N VAL A 138 -4.39 -1.95 16.70
CA VAL A 138 -3.80 -3.28 16.48
C VAL A 138 -2.72 -3.21 15.41
N VAL A 139 -1.54 -3.75 15.70
CA VAL A 139 -0.51 -4.01 14.69
C VAL A 139 -0.73 -5.41 14.12
N GLN A 140 -0.86 -5.50 12.80
CA GLN A 140 -1.00 -6.80 12.12
C GLN A 140 0.35 -7.23 11.55
N LEU A 141 0.70 -8.50 11.72
CA LEU A 141 1.85 -9.13 11.09
C LEU A 141 1.34 -10.19 10.12
N ARG A 142 1.90 -10.25 8.91
CA ARG A 142 1.57 -11.27 7.90
C ARG A 142 2.74 -12.19 7.68
N GLN A 143 2.48 -13.46 7.41
CA GLN A 143 3.51 -14.42 7.06
C GLN A 143 4.27 -13.95 5.80
N ASP A 144 5.59 -13.88 5.89
CA ASP A 144 6.47 -13.38 4.82
C ASP A 144 7.12 -14.52 4.02
N ASN A 145 7.36 -15.67 4.64
CA ASN A 145 7.96 -16.85 4.01
C ASN A 145 7.08 -18.09 4.11
N ALA A 146 7.26 -19.06 3.20
CA ALA A 146 6.46 -20.28 3.15
C ALA A 146 6.55 -21.13 4.44
N LEU A 147 7.69 -21.10 5.14
CA LEU A 147 7.91 -21.84 6.38
C LEU A 147 7.19 -21.24 7.61
N GLY A 148 6.69 -20.01 7.51
CA GLY A 148 6.01 -19.36 8.64
C GLY A 148 6.95 -18.96 9.77
N THR A 149 8.24 -18.76 9.49
CA THR A 149 9.24 -18.35 10.49
C THR A 149 9.45 -16.84 10.51
N LEU A 150 9.00 -16.13 9.47
CA LEU A 150 9.17 -14.69 9.29
C LEU A 150 7.83 -14.00 9.09
N TYR A 151 7.63 -12.89 9.79
CA TYR A 151 6.39 -12.12 9.77
C TYR A 151 6.64 -10.63 9.49
N ASN A 152 6.03 -10.13 8.43
CA ASN A 152 6.13 -8.75 7.98
C ASN A 152 5.13 -7.85 8.73
N MET A 153 5.59 -6.69 9.20
CA MET A 153 4.73 -5.70 9.86
C MET A 153 3.86 -4.94 8.83
N VAL A 154 2.55 -5.19 8.81
CA VAL A 154 1.66 -4.70 7.75
C VAL A 154 1.44 -3.20 7.87
N GLY A 155 1.87 -2.45 6.84
CA GLY A 155 1.69 -0.98 6.78
C GLY A 155 2.66 -0.21 7.69
N PHE A 156 3.77 -0.83 8.06
CA PHE A 156 4.82 -0.27 8.93
C PHE A 156 6.07 0.09 8.13
N GLN A 157 5.88 0.56 6.90
CA GLN A 157 6.99 1.07 6.11
C GLN A 157 7.60 2.27 6.85
N THR A 158 8.93 2.40 6.88
CA THR A 158 9.55 3.42 7.75
C THR A 158 10.91 3.87 7.23
N LYS A 159 11.33 5.08 7.60
CA LYS A 159 12.68 5.61 7.43
C LYS A 159 13.38 5.92 8.75
N LEU A 160 12.78 5.54 9.88
CA LEU A 160 13.41 5.61 11.20
C LEU A 160 14.76 4.92 11.15
N LYS A 161 15.75 5.48 11.85
CA LYS A 161 17.05 4.81 12.02
C LYS A 161 16.82 3.45 12.68
N HIS A 162 17.67 2.48 12.34
CA HIS A 162 17.52 1.10 12.82
C HIS A 162 17.41 0.99 14.36
N ALA A 163 18.20 1.76 15.11
CA ALA A 163 18.12 1.79 16.57
C ALA A 163 16.74 2.26 17.08
N GLU A 164 16.14 3.25 16.40
CA GLU A 164 14.83 3.78 16.72
C GLU A 164 13.72 2.80 16.37
N GLN A 165 13.84 2.09 15.24
CA GLN A 165 12.92 1.01 14.90
C GLN A 165 12.88 -0.06 15.99
N VAL A 166 14.05 -0.55 16.43
CA VAL A 166 14.12 -1.55 17.51
C VAL A 166 13.53 -1.00 18.81
N ARG A 167 13.90 0.23 19.20
CA ARG A 167 13.41 0.88 20.43
C ARG A 167 11.89 1.05 20.44
N ILE A 168 11.33 1.54 19.33
CA ILE A 168 9.92 1.92 19.22
C ILE A 168 9.05 0.68 18.97
N PHE A 169 9.43 -0.23 18.07
CA PHE A 169 8.59 -1.37 17.75
C PHE A 169 8.55 -2.42 18.87
N ARG A 170 9.57 -2.47 19.75
CA ARG A 170 9.50 -3.28 20.97
C ARG A 170 8.60 -2.72 22.06
N THR A 171 8.02 -1.52 21.90
CA THR A 171 6.98 -1.05 22.82
C THR A 171 5.59 -1.58 22.46
N ILE A 172 5.46 -2.30 21.34
CA ILE A 172 4.18 -2.89 20.90
C ILE A 172 3.96 -4.17 21.73
N PRO A 173 2.80 -4.31 22.41
CA PRO A 173 2.50 -5.52 23.18
C PRO A 173 2.54 -6.78 22.32
N GLY A 174 3.29 -7.78 22.76
CA GLY A 174 3.57 -8.99 21.98
C GLY A 174 4.93 -8.97 21.27
N LEU A 175 5.59 -7.82 21.16
CA LEU A 175 6.87 -7.62 20.45
C LEU A 175 8.00 -7.14 21.36
N GLU A 176 7.85 -7.24 22.68
CA GLU A 176 8.81 -6.72 23.66
C GLU A 176 10.20 -7.31 23.48
N ASN A 177 10.25 -8.59 23.11
CA ASN A 177 11.47 -9.34 22.85
C ASN A 177 11.71 -9.61 21.36
N ALA A 178 10.98 -8.94 20.47
CA ALA A 178 11.03 -9.22 19.03
C ALA A 178 12.45 -9.09 18.47
N GLU A 179 12.88 -10.09 17.71
CA GLU A 179 14.07 -10.03 16.88
C GLU A 179 13.69 -9.76 15.43
N PHE A 180 14.39 -8.80 14.81
CA PHE A 180 14.09 -8.35 13.46
C PHE A 180 15.02 -9.03 12.47
N ALA A 181 14.47 -9.91 11.65
CA ALA A 181 15.18 -10.51 10.51
C ALA A 181 15.61 -9.44 9.50
N ARG A 182 14.81 -8.38 9.39
CA ARG A 182 15.09 -7.21 8.56
C ARG A 182 14.40 -5.98 9.14
N LEU A 183 15.13 -4.87 9.20
CA LEU A 183 14.57 -3.57 9.56
C LEU A 183 14.08 -2.83 8.31
N GLY A 184 13.15 -1.89 8.51
CA GLY A 184 12.63 -1.00 7.48
C GLY A 184 13.67 -0.01 6.96
N GLY A 185 13.35 0.67 5.87
CA GLY A 185 14.24 1.54 5.13
C GLY A 185 13.61 2.01 3.83
N LEU A 186 14.37 2.77 3.03
CA LEU A 186 13.95 3.27 1.73
C LEU A 186 14.67 2.51 0.62
N HIS A 187 13.92 1.99 -0.34
CA HIS A 187 14.45 1.44 -1.58
C HIS A 187 14.18 2.39 -2.73
N ARG A 188 15.22 2.70 -3.50
CA ARG A 188 15.09 3.45 -4.74
C ARG A 188 14.51 2.55 -5.82
N ASN A 189 13.38 2.96 -6.39
CA ASN A 189 12.79 2.34 -7.57
C ASN A 189 12.97 3.26 -8.78
N THR A 190 13.40 2.68 -9.89
CA THR A 190 13.51 3.41 -11.16
C THR A 190 12.18 3.33 -11.92
N TYR A 191 11.62 4.47 -12.33
CA TYR A 191 10.45 4.57 -13.22
C TYR A 191 10.45 5.95 -13.92
N ILE A 192 9.54 6.10 -14.88
CA ILE A 192 9.36 7.31 -15.69
C ILE A 192 8.11 8.09 -15.26
N ASN A 193 8.11 9.42 -15.42
CA ASN A 193 6.92 10.24 -15.25
C ASN A 193 5.94 10.00 -16.41
N SER A 194 5.12 8.94 -16.31
CA SER A 194 4.31 8.46 -17.44
C SER A 194 3.37 9.53 -18.02
N PRO A 195 2.64 10.36 -17.24
CA PRO A 195 1.75 11.38 -17.80
C PRO A 195 2.45 12.44 -18.64
N THR A 196 3.72 12.73 -18.37
CA THR A 196 4.49 13.73 -19.13
C THR A 196 5.28 13.10 -20.28
N LEU A 197 5.50 11.79 -20.24
CA LEU A 197 6.41 11.11 -21.18
C LEU A 197 5.71 10.12 -22.11
N LEU A 198 4.58 9.55 -21.70
CA LEU A 198 3.85 8.52 -22.43
C LEU A 198 2.45 8.97 -22.84
N ASP A 199 2.01 8.48 -23.99
CA ASP A 199 0.60 8.55 -24.40
C ASP A 199 -0.23 7.42 -23.73
N PRO A 200 -1.57 7.39 -23.92
CA PRO A 200 -2.42 6.32 -23.41
C PRO A 200 -2.11 4.91 -23.97
N SER A 201 -1.34 4.82 -25.07
CA SER A 201 -0.88 3.57 -25.65
C SER A 201 0.49 3.12 -25.11
N LEU A 202 1.02 3.85 -24.12
CA LEU A 202 2.33 3.64 -23.47
C LEU A 202 3.52 3.89 -24.40
N GLN A 203 3.33 4.68 -25.46
CA GLN A 203 4.40 5.11 -26.37
C GLN A 203 4.97 6.46 -25.92
N LEU A 204 6.27 6.67 -26.13
CA LEU A 204 6.92 7.95 -25.82
C LEU A 204 6.33 9.08 -26.66
N LEU A 205 5.85 10.14 -26.02
CA LEU A 205 5.29 11.32 -26.68
C LEU A 205 6.29 11.94 -27.66
N ASN A 206 7.55 12.10 -27.26
CA ASN A 206 8.61 12.63 -28.13
C ASN A 206 8.83 11.79 -29.40
N HIS A 207 8.59 10.47 -29.33
CA HIS A 207 8.70 9.58 -30.49
C HIS A 207 7.53 9.77 -31.47
N ILE A 208 6.34 10.13 -30.95
CA ILE A 208 5.14 10.36 -31.75
C ILE A 208 5.12 11.78 -32.33
N THR A 209 5.51 12.80 -31.55
CA THR A 209 5.34 14.22 -31.89
C THR A 209 6.59 14.87 -32.48
N GLY A 210 7.72 14.16 -32.56
CA GLY A 210 8.98 14.72 -33.07
C GLY A 210 9.62 15.75 -32.13
N GLY A 211 9.26 15.77 -30.84
CA GLY A 211 9.90 16.60 -29.82
C GLY A 211 9.27 17.97 -29.55
N HIS A 212 7.98 18.16 -29.86
CA HIS A 212 7.27 19.40 -29.53
C HIS A 212 5.86 19.14 -29.01
N ILE A 213 5.72 19.03 -27.69
CA ILE A 213 4.58 19.58 -26.92
C ILE A 213 5.12 19.97 -25.53
N VAL A 214 5.38 21.26 -25.32
CA VAL A 214 5.45 21.85 -23.98
C VAL A 214 4.21 22.71 -23.86
N SER A 215 3.27 22.35 -22.97
CA SER A 215 2.26 23.28 -22.50
C SER A 215 2.71 23.78 -21.13
N GLU A 216 3.11 25.05 -21.04
CA GLU A 216 3.52 25.72 -19.80
C GLU A 216 2.33 26.04 -18.86
N ASP A 217 1.13 25.52 -19.14
CA ASP A 217 -0.13 26.04 -18.59
C ASP A 217 -0.74 25.24 -17.42
N GLU A 218 0.02 24.46 -16.65
CA GLU A 218 -0.41 24.03 -15.30
C GLU A 218 0.51 24.59 -14.21
N PRO A 219 0.05 25.55 -13.38
CA PRO A 219 0.83 26.05 -12.26
C PRO A 219 0.92 24.97 -11.17
N GLY A 220 2.12 24.43 -11.02
CA GLY A 220 2.49 23.48 -9.96
C GLY A 220 3.02 22.17 -10.54
N LYS A 221 4.26 21.82 -10.20
CA LYS A 221 4.82 20.48 -10.42
C LYS A 221 3.97 19.48 -9.63
N ARG A 222 2.85 19.00 -10.18
CA ARG A 222 2.15 17.84 -9.64
C ARG A 222 3.14 16.69 -9.71
N SER A 223 3.61 16.27 -8.55
CA SER A 223 4.47 15.10 -8.48
C SER A 223 3.68 13.89 -8.91
N PHE A 224 3.92 13.43 -10.14
CA PHE A 224 3.42 12.15 -10.59
C PHE A 224 3.83 11.07 -9.58
N GLN A 225 2.96 10.12 -9.30
CA GLN A 225 3.24 8.97 -8.46
C GLN A 225 2.76 7.72 -9.20
N PRO A 226 3.53 6.62 -9.23
CA PRO A 226 3.07 5.35 -9.75
C PRO A 226 1.80 4.95 -9.01
N MET A 227 0.85 4.30 -9.65
CA MET A 227 -0.41 3.95 -8.99
C MET A 227 -0.82 2.53 -9.32
N ASN A 228 -1.21 1.78 -8.28
CA ASN A 228 -1.90 0.51 -8.47
C ASN A 228 -3.34 0.75 -8.94
N VAL A 229 -3.92 -0.23 -9.64
CA VAL A 229 -5.31 -0.15 -10.09
C VAL A 229 -6.26 0.03 -8.89
N ASN A 230 -7.23 0.93 -9.02
CA ASN A 230 -8.28 1.14 -8.03
C ASN A 230 -9.62 1.45 -8.70
N PHE A 231 -10.73 1.21 -8.00
CA PHE A 231 -12.08 1.42 -8.54
C PHE A 231 -12.41 2.89 -8.87
N GLY A 232 -11.64 3.85 -8.34
CA GLY A 232 -11.80 5.27 -8.64
C GLY A 232 -11.31 5.67 -10.03
N LEU A 233 -10.55 4.80 -10.71
CA LEU A 233 -10.11 5.00 -12.09
C LEU A 233 -11.23 4.78 -13.11
N PHE A 234 -12.31 4.10 -12.72
CA PHE A 234 -13.41 3.78 -13.61
C PHE A 234 -14.50 4.84 -13.54
N PRO A 235 -15.19 5.13 -14.65
CA PRO A 235 -16.37 5.99 -14.64
C PRO A 235 -17.39 5.52 -13.60
N PRO A 236 -18.07 6.43 -12.90
CA PRO A 236 -19.02 6.06 -11.86
C PRO A 236 -20.13 5.14 -12.42
N VAL A 237 -20.66 4.27 -11.57
CA VAL A 237 -21.87 3.49 -11.84
C VAL A 237 -22.93 3.77 -10.78
N GLU A 238 -24.18 3.72 -11.21
CA GLU A 238 -25.29 3.64 -10.27
C GLU A 238 -25.28 2.28 -9.56
N ALA A 239 -25.63 2.29 -8.27
CA ALA A 239 -25.75 1.04 -7.54
C ALA A 239 -27.03 0.34 -8.03
N PRO A 240 -26.96 -0.94 -8.45
CA PRO A 240 -28.17 -1.67 -8.81
C PRO A 240 -29.11 -1.76 -7.60
N LYS A 241 -30.41 -1.77 -7.88
CA LYS A 241 -31.47 -1.94 -6.87
C LYS A 241 -31.76 -3.43 -6.71
N THR A 242 -32.09 -3.86 -5.51
CA THR A 242 -32.62 -5.21 -5.23
C THR A 242 -34.08 -5.05 -4.85
N ASP A 243 -34.98 -5.73 -5.57
CA ASP A 243 -36.44 -5.65 -5.37
C ASP A 243 -36.98 -4.21 -5.31
N GLY A 244 -36.48 -3.35 -6.20
CA GLY A 244 -36.86 -1.93 -6.25
C GLY A 244 -36.31 -1.06 -5.10
N LYS A 245 -35.68 -1.64 -4.08
CA LYS A 245 -35.13 -0.91 -2.93
C LYS A 245 -33.67 -0.51 -3.16
N ARG A 246 -33.32 0.70 -2.70
CA ARG A 246 -31.94 1.21 -2.73
C ARG A 246 -31.10 0.47 -1.69
N LEU A 247 -30.03 -0.18 -2.14
CA LEU A 247 -29.01 -0.74 -1.26
C LEU A 247 -28.34 0.36 -0.43
N ARG A 248 -27.97 0.03 0.81
CA ARG A 248 -27.32 0.95 1.77
C ARG A 248 -26.02 0.36 2.29
N GLY A 249 -25.17 1.21 2.85
CA GLY A 249 -23.94 0.79 3.51
C GLY A 249 -23.03 -0.09 2.65
N LYS A 250 -22.55 -1.19 3.24
CA LYS A 250 -21.61 -2.12 2.62
C LYS A 250 -22.19 -2.80 1.37
N ASP A 251 -23.47 -3.14 1.38
CA ASP A 251 -24.12 -3.83 0.25
C ASP A 251 -24.16 -2.95 -0.99
N LYS A 252 -24.40 -1.65 -0.81
CA LYS A 252 -24.31 -0.66 -1.89
C LYS A 252 -22.90 -0.59 -2.47
N THR A 253 -21.87 -0.59 -1.62
CA THR A 253 -20.47 -0.53 -2.06
C THR A 253 -20.08 -1.77 -2.85
N VAL A 254 -20.44 -2.96 -2.36
CA VAL A 254 -20.18 -4.24 -3.03
C VAL A 254 -20.91 -4.28 -4.38
N ALA A 255 -22.20 -3.96 -4.41
CA ALA A 255 -22.99 -3.92 -5.63
C ALA A 255 -22.42 -2.97 -6.69
N LYS A 256 -21.95 -1.78 -6.29
CA LYS A 256 -21.26 -0.86 -7.21
C LYS A 256 -19.97 -1.44 -7.79
N ARG A 257 -19.15 -2.10 -6.96
CA ARG A 257 -17.90 -2.72 -7.41
C ARG A 257 -18.17 -3.86 -8.41
N HIS A 258 -19.20 -4.68 -8.15
CA HIS A 258 -19.63 -5.71 -9.10
C HIS A 258 -20.12 -5.10 -10.42
N ALA A 259 -20.93 -4.05 -10.38
CA ALA A 259 -21.40 -3.37 -11.59
C ALA A 259 -20.26 -2.75 -12.41
N ILE A 260 -19.28 -2.09 -11.75
CA ILE A 260 -18.06 -1.59 -12.43
C ILE A 260 -17.31 -2.74 -13.09
N THR A 261 -17.10 -3.84 -12.36
CA THR A 261 -16.36 -5.00 -12.87
C THR A 261 -17.07 -5.66 -14.05
N ALA A 262 -18.40 -5.82 -13.98
CA ALA A 262 -19.19 -6.39 -15.06
C ALA A 262 -19.12 -5.54 -16.34
N ARG A 263 -19.28 -4.21 -16.22
CA ARG A 263 -19.12 -3.28 -17.34
C ARG A 263 -17.71 -3.35 -17.91
N ALA A 264 -16.68 -3.25 -17.07
CA ALA A 264 -15.29 -3.33 -17.52
C ALA A 264 -14.96 -4.64 -18.26
N LEU A 265 -15.49 -5.78 -17.80
CA LEU A 265 -15.34 -7.06 -18.48
C LEU A 265 -16.05 -7.11 -19.84
N ALA A 266 -17.22 -6.47 -19.96
CA ALA A 266 -17.93 -6.35 -21.23
C ALA A 266 -17.15 -5.46 -22.21
N ASP A 267 -16.73 -4.27 -21.77
CA ASP A 267 -15.94 -3.32 -22.55
C ASP A 267 -14.62 -3.96 -23.03
N CYS A 268 -13.91 -4.69 -22.15
CA CYS A 268 -12.70 -5.41 -22.53
C CYS A 268 -12.96 -6.51 -23.57
N ARG A 269 -14.10 -7.22 -23.50
CA ARG A 269 -14.45 -8.23 -24.50
C ARG A 269 -14.74 -7.60 -25.85
N GLU A 270 -15.53 -6.54 -25.87
CA GLU A 270 -15.83 -5.78 -27.09
C GLU A 270 -14.54 -5.28 -27.74
N TRP A 271 -13.66 -4.68 -26.94
CA TRP A 271 -12.35 -4.22 -27.41
C TRP A 271 -11.47 -5.35 -27.96
N LEU A 272 -11.50 -6.54 -27.35
CA LEU A 272 -10.79 -7.73 -27.83
C LEU A 272 -11.48 -8.41 -29.03
N GLY A 273 -12.63 -7.91 -29.50
CA GLY A 273 -13.43 -8.55 -30.55
C GLY A 273 -14.02 -9.90 -30.15
N GLN A 274 -14.18 -10.16 -28.84
CA GLN A 274 -14.73 -11.41 -28.31
C GLN A 274 -16.25 -11.35 -28.28
N ALA A 275 -16.90 -12.49 -28.58
CA ALA A 275 -18.35 -12.60 -28.47
C ALA A 275 -18.84 -12.29 -27.03
N PRO A 276 -20.04 -11.69 -26.88
CA PRO A 276 -20.66 -11.50 -25.58
C PRO A 276 -20.75 -12.83 -24.84
N ARG A 277 -20.49 -12.83 -23.54
CA ARG A 277 -20.79 -14.01 -22.73
C ARG A 277 -22.30 -14.19 -22.74
N THR A 278 -22.80 -15.26 -23.36
CA THR A 278 -24.13 -15.76 -23.06
C THR A 278 -24.13 -16.10 -21.58
N GLU A 279 -25.01 -15.47 -20.81
CA GLU A 279 -25.26 -15.90 -19.43
C GLU A 279 -25.64 -17.38 -19.50
N ALA A 280 -24.79 -18.25 -18.96
CA ALA A 280 -25.22 -19.60 -18.65
C ALA A 280 -26.35 -19.43 -17.64
N ALA A 281 -27.56 -19.83 -18.03
CA ALA A 281 -28.74 -19.83 -17.19
C ALA A 281 -28.38 -20.48 -15.84
N ALA A 282 -28.49 -19.69 -14.78
CA ALA A 282 -28.46 -20.16 -13.40
C ALA A 282 -29.88 -20.50 -12.96
#